data_AF-A0A7C0Y1P1-F1
#
_entry.id   AF-A0A7C0Y1P1-F1
#
_cell.length_a   1.000
_cell.length_b   1.000
_cell.length_c   1.000
_cell.angle_alpha   90.00
_cell.angle_beta   90.00
_cell.angle_gamma   90.00
#
_symmetry.space_group_name_H-M   'P 1'
#
loop_
_entity.id
_entity.type
_entity.pdbx_description
1 polymer ?
#
loop_
_entity_poly.entity_id
_entity_poly.type
_entity_poly.pdbx_seq_one_letter_code
_entity_poly.pdbx_strand_id
1 'polypeptide(L)'
;MKRAIVLALLLLVAPLVSACYNPMDSLAVEVYLNKPGISYNLAPLKNAENVIIDNGNLVYRSHYDERVGVVLKEVNSSLRVRIQIPAKSFKFTYAHASFKTPLLISNESLERIMALGWKVEKYSFRKGSLYIQ
;
A
#
# COMPACT_ATOMS: atom_id res chain seq x y z
N MET A 1 -42.91 1.58 13.07
CA MET A 1 -42.37 0.51 12.21
C MET A 1 -41.70 1.05 10.94
N LYS A 2 -42.39 1.80 10.07
CA LYS A 2 -41.81 2.33 8.80
C LYS A 2 -40.50 3.12 8.96
N ARG A 3 -40.40 4.01 9.97
CA ARG A 3 -39.18 4.80 10.23
C ARG A 3 -37.99 3.96 10.72
N ALA A 4 -38.24 2.90 11.49
CA ALA A 4 -37.20 1.99 11.97
C ALA A 4 -36.63 1.14 10.82
N ILE A 5 -37.48 0.74 9.87
CA ILE A 5 -37.06 0.02 8.66
C ILE A 5 -36.21 0.92 7.77
N VAL A 6 -36.58 2.19 7.61
CA VAL A 6 -35.77 3.17 6.85
C VAL A 6 -34.41 3.41 7.52
N LEU A 7 -34.36 3.55 8.84
CA LEU A 7 -33.10 3.70 9.58
C LEU A 7 -32.21 2.45 9.47
N ALA A 8 -32.79 1.25 9.61
CA ALA A 8 -32.07 -0.01 9.45
C ALA A 8 -31.51 -0.15 8.03
N LEU A 9 -32.29 0.23 7.02
CA LEU A 9 -31.84 0.24 5.62
C LEU A 9 -30.71 1.25 5.39
N LEU A 10 -30.76 2.43 6.01
CA LEU A 10 -29.68 3.44 5.93
C LEU A 10 -28.36 2.94 6.55
N LEU A 11 -28.45 2.27 7.71
CA LEU A 11 -27.31 1.70 8.43
C LEU A 11 -26.63 0.57 7.65
N LEU A 12 -27.39 -0.17 6.83
CA LEU A 12 -26.88 -1.22 5.94
C LEU A 12 -26.05 -0.66 4.75
N VAL A 13 -26.28 0.58 4.33
CA VAL A 13 -25.56 1.21 3.20
C VAL A 13 -24.35 2.05 3.68
N ALA A 14 -24.34 2.46 4.96
CA ALA A 14 -23.26 3.24 5.57
C ALA A 14 -21.82 2.64 5.46
N PRO A 15 -21.58 1.31 5.59
CA PRO A 15 -20.22 0.77 5.51
C PRO A 15 -19.63 0.74 4.09
N LEU A 16 -20.43 1.01 3.04
CA LEU A 16 -19.97 0.96 1.65
C LEU A 16 -19.16 2.19 1.22
N VAL A 17 -19.06 3.23 2.07
CA VAL A 17 -18.46 4.53 1.70
C VAL A 17 -16.99 4.67 2.12
N SER A 18 -16.37 3.65 2.72
CA SER A 18 -14.96 3.73 3.19
C SER A 18 -13.92 3.00 2.31
N ALA A 19 -14.28 2.61 1.09
CA ALA A 19 -13.41 1.77 0.25
C ALA A 19 -12.13 2.46 -0.26
N CYS A 20 -12.00 3.78 -0.13
CA CYS A 20 -10.84 4.54 -0.58
C CYS A 20 -10.31 5.49 0.51
N TYR A 21 -10.41 5.11 1.79
CA TYR A 21 -9.80 5.88 2.87
C TYR A 21 -8.47 5.24 3.27
N ASN A 22 -7.36 5.85 2.88
CA ASN A 22 -6.09 5.56 3.52
C ASN A 22 -5.97 6.51 4.74
N PRO A 23 -5.84 6.00 5.97
CA PRO A 23 -5.68 6.85 7.15
C PRO A 23 -4.49 7.82 7.04
N MET A 24 -3.48 7.49 6.22
CA MET A 24 -2.34 8.38 5.92
C MET A 24 -2.71 9.58 5.05
N ASP A 25 -3.85 9.59 4.37
CA ASP A 25 -4.28 10.72 3.53
C ASP A 25 -4.59 11.96 4.38
N SER A 26 -5.04 11.79 5.63
CA SER A 26 -5.25 12.91 6.56
C SER A 26 -3.96 13.63 6.98
N LEU A 27 -2.80 12.97 6.79
CA LEU A 27 -1.46 13.46 7.13
C LEU A 27 -0.59 13.59 5.87
N ALA A 28 -1.22 13.75 4.72
CA ALA A 28 -0.55 13.93 3.45
C ALA A 28 -1.13 15.11 2.69
N VAL A 29 -0.27 15.76 1.92
CA VAL A 29 -0.63 16.75 0.93
C VAL A 29 -0.13 16.25 -0.42
N GLU A 30 -1.01 16.25 -1.41
CA GLU A 30 -0.70 15.81 -2.76
C GLU A 30 -0.95 16.95 -3.75
N VAL A 31 0.01 17.17 -4.65
CA VAL A 31 -0.06 18.17 -5.71
C VAL A 31 0.30 17.53 -7.04
N TYR A 32 -0.33 18.02 -8.10
CA TYR A 32 -0.06 17.60 -9.48
C TYR A 32 0.65 18.73 -10.21
N LEU A 33 1.84 18.44 -10.75
CA LEU A 33 2.57 19.34 -11.62
C LEU A 33 2.27 18.91 -13.06
N ASN A 34 1.28 19.57 -13.66
CA ASN A 34 0.73 19.23 -14.98
C ASN A 34 0.61 20.44 -15.92
N LYS A 35 1.32 21.54 -15.62
CA LYS A 35 1.25 22.76 -16.42
C LYS A 35 1.76 22.49 -17.85
N PRO A 36 0.95 22.74 -18.91
CA PRO A 36 1.39 22.53 -20.28
C PRO A 36 2.63 23.36 -20.62
N GLY A 37 3.54 22.77 -21.38
CA GLY A 37 4.79 23.41 -21.79
C GLY A 37 5.87 23.51 -20.70
N ILE A 38 5.63 22.95 -19.51
CA ILE A 38 6.65 22.80 -18.47
C ILE A 38 7.07 21.34 -18.36
N SER A 39 8.37 21.09 -18.43
CA SER A 39 8.97 19.78 -18.18
C SER A 39 9.71 19.78 -16.84
N TYR A 40 9.94 18.59 -16.30
CA TYR A 40 10.70 18.37 -15.07
C TYR A 40 11.81 17.34 -15.32
N ASN A 41 12.89 17.43 -14.57
CA ASN A 41 14.00 16.47 -14.62
C ASN A 41 14.20 15.83 -13.25
N LEU A 42 13.93 14.52 -13.15
CA LEU A 42 14.10 13.75 -11.91
C LEU A 42 15.46 13.06 -11.80
N ALA A 43 16.32 13.15 -12.81
CA ALA A 43 17.63 12.50 -12.82
C ALA A 43 18.50 12.84 -11.59
N PRO A 44 18.55 14.11 -11.10
CA PRO A 44 19.33 14.44 -9.91
C PRO A 44 18.86 13.70 -8.65
N LEU A 45 17.57 13.38 -8.56
CA LEU A 45 17.00 12.71 -7.38
C LEU A 45 17.30 11.21 -7.34
N LYS A 46 17.53 10.58 -8.49
CA LYS A 46 17.78 9.11 -8.56
C LYS A 46 19.03 8.67 -7.80
N ASN A 47 19.99 9.58 -7.65
CA ASN A 47 21.28 9.32 -6.96
C ASN A 47 21.42 10.13 -5.67
N ALA A 48 20.36 10.82 -5.23
CA ALA A 48 20.41 11.61 -4.02
C ALA A 48 20.36 10.69 -2.77
N GLU A 49 20.98 11.15 -1.69
CA GLU A 49 20.91 10.46 -0.41
C GLU A 49 19.46 10.41 0.10
N ASN A 50 19.12 9.34 0.81
CA ASN A 50 17.78 9.09 1.34
C ASN A 50 16.67 8.97 0.28
N VAL A 51 17.03 8.71 -0.98
CA VAL A 51 16.07 8.39 -2.05
C VAL A 51 16.15 6.91 -2.40
N ILE A 52 14.99 6.27 -2.47
CA ILE A 52 14.83 4.92 -3.01
C ILE A 52 13.86 4.94 -4.18
N ILE A 53 13.99 3.93 -5.05
CA ILE A 53 13.04 3.71 -6.15
C ILE A 53 12.21 2.48 -5.80
N ASP A 54 10.90 2.65 -5.65
CA ASP A 54 9.95 1.57 -5.38
C ASP A 54 8.85 1.55 -6.45
N ASN A 55 8.76 0.45 -7.20
CA ASN A 55 7.78 0.27 -8.29
C ASN A 55 7.73 1.46 -9.28
N GLY A 56 8.90 2.01 -9.63
CA GLY A 56 9.02 3.17 -10.52
C GLY A 56 8.72 4.53 -9.87
N ASN A 57 8.34 4.57 -8.60
CA ASN A 57 8.15 5.79 -7.83
C ASN A 57 9.45 6.15 -7.12
N LEU A 58 9.77 7.45 -7.05
CA LEU A 58 10.87 7.95 -6.24
C LEU A 58 10.34 8.28 -4.85
N VAL A 59 10.93 7.69 -3.82
CA VAL A 59 10.57 7.93 -2.42
C VAL A 59 11.77 8.54 -1.73
N TYR A 60 11.66 9.81 -1.39
CA TYR A 60 12.62 10.51 -0.56
C TYR A 60 12.20 10.46 0.90
N ARG A 61 13.17 10.21 1.79
CA ARG A 61 13.02 10.36 3.23
C ARG A 61 13.76 11.59 3.71
N SER A 62 13.09 12.43 4.49
CA SER A 62 13.74 13.62 5.06
C SER A 62 14.89 13.22 5.99
N HIS A 63 16.04 13.86 5.80
CA HIS A 63 17.19 13.72 6.68
C HIS A 63 17.04 14.47 8.01
N TYR A 64 16.07 15.40 8.11
CA TYR A 64 15.78 16.14 9.35
C TYR A 64 14.80 15.41 10.26
N ASP A 65 13.77 14.79 9.68
CA ASP A 65 12.75 14.03 10.40
C ASP A 65 12.37 12.80 9.59
N GLU A 66 12.85 11.64 10.03
CA GLU A 66 12.65 10.35 9.35
C GLU A 66 11.18 9.95 9.16
N ARG A 67 10.26 10.64 9.83
CA ARG A 67 8.84 10.45 9.57
C ARG A 67 8.56 11.00 8.18
N VAL A 68 8.89 12.26 7.91
CA VAL A 68 8.53 12.94 6.67
C VAL A 68 9.06 12.19 5.43
N GLY A 69 8.14 11.79 4.57
CA GLY A 69 8.43 11.15 3.29
C GLY A 69 7.82 11.94 2.13
N VAL A 70 8.51 11.96 1.00
CA VAL A 70 8.03 12.55 -0.25
C VAL A 70 8.00 11.46 -1.31
N VAL A 71 6.82 11.24 -1.90
CA VAL A 71 6.61 10.27 -2.97
C VAL A 71 6.38 11.03 -4.27
N LEU A 72 7.21 10.76 -5.26
CA LEU A 72 7.10 11.26 -6.61
C LEU A 72 6.65 10.14 -7.53
N LYS A 73 5.55 10.36 -8.24
CA LYS A 73 4.99 9.40 -9.19
C LYS A 73 4.61 10.11 -10.48
N GLU A 74 5.02 9.57 -11.61
CA GLU A 74 4.54 10.03 -12.90
C GLU A 74 3.19 9.37 -13.22
N VAL A 75 2.19 10.20 -13.57
CA VAL A 75 0.84 9.77 -13.93
C VAL A 75 0.40 10.60 -15.13
N ASN A 76 0.17 9.96 -16.28
CA ASN A 76 -0.30 10.61 -17.51
C ASN A 76 0.50 11.88 -17.87
N SER A 77 1.84 11.75 -17.90
CA SER A 77 2.77 12.86 -18.18
C SER A 77 2.70 14.03 -17.18
N SER A 78 2.08 13.82 -16.02
CA SER A 78 2.03 14.77 -14.91
C SER A 78 2.82 14.20 -13.73
N LEU A 79 3.59 15.05 -13.06
CA LEU A 79 4.30 14.64 -11.86
C LEU A 79 3.40 14.84 -10.63
N ARG A 80 3.04 13.73 -10.00
CA ARG A 80 2.36 13.73 -8.71
C ARG A 80 3.40 13.78 -7.59
N VAL A 81 3.33 14.82 -6.78
CA VAL A 81 4.18 15.01 -5.60
C VAL A 81 3.31 14.87 -4.36
N ARG A 82 3.59 13.85 -3.55
CA ARG A 82 2.88 13.60 -2.29
C ARG A 82 3.85 13.74 -1.13
N ILE A 83 3.62 14.72 -0.28
CA ILE A 83 4.35 14.89 0.99
C ILE A 83 3.49 14.24 2.06
N GLN A 84 4.06 13.33 2.84
CA GLN A 84 3.34 12.63 3.89
C GLN A 84 4.13 12.60 5.19
N ILE A 85 3.43 12.73 6.30
CA ILE A 85 3.94 12.40 7.63
C ILE A 85 3.36 11.01 7.97
N PRO A 86 4.07 9.92 7.67
CA PRO A 86 3.65 8.60 8.09
C PRO A 86 3.54 8.59 9.61
N ALA A 87 2.31 8.33 10.08
CA ALA A 87 2.03 8.13 11.48
C ALA A 87 2.81 6.89 11.93
N LYS A 88 3.94 7.09 12.61
CA LYS A 88 4.80 6.04 13.21
C LYS A 88 5.39 5.01 12.22
N SER A 89 6.68 4.76 12.38
CA SER A 89 7.22 3.42 12.17
C SER A 89 6.53 2.48 13.16
N PHE A 90 5.43 1.87 12.77
CA PHE A 90 4.87 0.81 13.58
C PHE A 90 5.88 -0.34 13.53
N LYS A 91 6.41 -0.76 14.69
CA LYS A 91 6.90 -2.13 14.84
C LYS A 91 5.67 -3.02 14.68
N PHE A 92 5.29 -3.32 13.45
CA PHE A 92 4.24 -4.29 13.20
C PHE A 92 4.80 -5.66 13.56
N THR A 93 4.25 -6.25 14.61
CA THR A 93 4.45 -7.67 14.88
C THR A 93 3.56 -8.43 13.89
N TYR A 94 4.10 -8.72 12.71
CA TYR A 94 3.41 -9.57 11.75
C TYR A 94 3.50 -11.02 12.21
N ALA A 95 2.36 -11.72 12.26
CA ALA A 95 2.42 -13.17 12.32
C ALA A 95 2.87 -13.69 10.96
N HIS A 96 3.71 -14.71 10.99
CA HIS A 96 3.98 -15.54 9.83
C HIS A 96 3.41 -16.94 10.09
N ALA A 97 2.79 -17.53 9.08
CA ALA A 97 2.45 -18.93 9.08
C ALA A 97 3.42 -19.67 8.16
N SER A 98 4.05 -20.71 8.68
CA SER A 98 4.78 -21.66 7.85
C SER A 98 4.42 -23.07 8.23
N PHE A 99 4.18 -23.90 7.22
CA PHE A 99 4.05 -25.34 7.40
C PHE A 99 4.87 -26.04 6.33
N LYS A 100 5.50 -27.15 6.72
CA LYS A 100 6.33 -27.96 5.83
C LYS A 100 5.72 -29.34 5.76
N THR A 101 5.38 -29.79 4.56
CA THR A 101 4.68 -31.07 4.39
C THR A 101 5.15 -31.79 3.13
N PRO A 102 5.42 -33.11 3.20
CA PRO A 102 5.78 -33.91 2.02
C PRO A 102 4.57 -34.27 1.15
N LEU A 103 3.37 -33.75 1.46
CA LEU A 103 2.14 -34.05 0.72
C LEU A 103 2.27 -33.72 -0.77
N LEU A 104 1.86 -34.65 -1.62
CA LEU A 104 1.69 -34.45 -3.05
C LEU A 104 0.42 -33.63 -3.26
N ILE A 105 0.57 -32.32 -3.47
CA ILE A 105 -0.52 -31.39 -3.74
C ILE A 105 -0.72 -31.28 -5.26
N SER A 106 -1.98 -31.28 -5.73
CA SER A 106 -2.28 -31.10 -7.15
C SER A 106 -1.91 -29.70 -7.65
N ASN A 107 -1.61 -29.56 -8.94
CA ASN A 107 -1.26 -28.26 -9.54
C ASN A 107 -2.38 -27.22 -9.36
N GLU A 108 -3.65 -27.61 -9.51
CA GLU A 108 -4.80 -26.72 -9.27
C GLU A 108 -4.83 -26.18 -7.83
N SER A 109 -4.51 -27.05 -6.85
CA SER A 109 -4.46 -26.64 -5.44
C SER A 109 -3.29 -25.70 -5.18
N LEU A 110 -2.15 -25.88 -5.86
CA LEU A 110 -1.01 -24.96 -5.77
C LEU A 110 -1.35 -23.58 -6.31
N GLU A 111 -2.03 -23.50 -7.46
CA GLU A 111 -2.48 -22.23 -8.04
C GLU A 111 -3.42 -21.48 -7.10
N ARG A 112 -4.38 -22.18 -6.51
CA ARG A 112 -5.27 -21.61 -5.48
C ARG A 112 -4.51 -21.11 -4.26
N ILE A 113 -3.54 -21.88 -3.75
CA ILE A 113 -2.70 -21.52 -2.60
C ILE A 113 -1.89 -20.24 -2.90
N MET A 114 -1.29 -20.15 -4.09
CA MET A 114 -0.55 -18.96 -4.53
C MET A 114 -1.47 -17.74 -4.70
N ALA A 115 -2.67 -17.93 -5.27
CA ALA A 115 -3.68 -16.87 -5.39
C ALA A 115 -4.13 -16.33 -4.01
N LEU A 116 -4.10 -17.16 -2.97
CA LEU A 116 -4.35 -16.77 -1.57
C LEU A 116 -3.14 -16.08 -0.89
N GLY A 117 -2.06 -15.81 -1.63
CA GLY A 117 -0.88 -15.07 -1.17
C GLY A 117 0.15 -15.91 -0.44
N TRP A 118 0.11 -17.24 -0.57
CA TRP A 118 1.17 -18.12 -0.03
C TRP A 118 2.33 -18.24 -1.01
N LYS A 119 3.55 -18.19 -0.48
CA LYS A 119 4.77 -18.58 -1.19
C LYS A 119 5.01 -20.07 -1.01
N VAL A 120 5.23 -20.78 -2.11
CA VAL A 120 5.45 -22.23 -2.11
C VAL A 120 6.84 -22.55 -2.66
N GLU A 121 7.66 -23.25 -1.87
CA GLU A 121 9.00 -23.70 -2.23
C GLU A 121 9.16 -25.19 -1.92
N LYS A 122 9.08 -26.05 -2.94
CA LYS A 122 9.08 -27.52 -2.81
C LYS A 122 7.98 -28.01 -1.86
N TYR A 123 8.33 -28.19 -0.58
CA TYR A 123 7.49 -28.71 0.50
C TYR A 123 7.20 -27.66 1.57
N SER A 124 7.65 -26.42 1.38
CA SER A 124 7.53 -25.31 2.32
C SER A 124 6.50 -24.31 1.85
N PHE A 125 5.51 -24.05 2.68
CA PHE A 125 4.46 -23.07 2.46
C PHE A 125 4.64 -21.94 3.46
N ARG A 126 4.67 -20.70 2.97
CA ARG A 126 4.90 -19.50 3.79
C ARG A 126 3.89 -18.43 3.46
N LYS A 127 3.27 -17.86 4.50
CA LYS A 127 2.43 -16.66 4.38
C LYS A 127 2.92 -15.61 5.36
N GLY A 128 3.33 -14.47 4.81
CA GLY A 128 3.77 -13.31 5.57
C GLY A 128 2.64 -12.31 5.79
N SER A 129 2.92 -11.30 6.62
CA SER A 129 2.04 -10.14 6.82
C SER A 129 0.62 -10.50 7.25
N LEU A 130 0.45 -11.55 8.07
CA LEU A 130 -0.84 -11.84 8.68
C LEU A 130 -1.14 -10.75 9.71
N TYR A 131 -2.22 -10.01 9.47
CA TYR A 131 -2.70 -9.00 10.40
C TYR A 131 -3.25 -9.69 11.65
N ILE A 132 -2.64 -9.44 12.81
CA ILE A 132 -3.13 -9.90 14.10
C ILE A 132 -4.00 -8.77 14.64
N GLN A 133 -5.31 -9.01 14.76
CA GLN A 133 -6.24 -8.12 15.47
C GLN A 133 -6.12 -8.31 16.98
#